data_AF-A0A7V9Q354-F1
#
_entry.id   AF-A0A7V9Q354-F1
#
_cell.length_a   1.000
_cell.length_b   1.000
_cell.length_c   1.000
_cell.angle_alpha   90.00
_cell.angle_beta   90.00
_cell.angle_gamma   90.00
#
_symmetry.space_group_name_H-M   'P 1'
#
loop_
_entity.id
_entity.type
_entity.pdbx_description
1 polymer ?
#
loop_
_entity_poly.entity_id
_entity_poly.type
_entity_poly.pdbx_seq_one_letter_code
_entity_poly.pdbx_strand_id
1 'polypeptide(L)' 'MAKDKRPAPTRVKPKRRCCKSGPRCKRCPVVCKRLEKQGLAVELRDGRYELAVTLRKKQLKAARAR' A
#
# COMPACT_ATOMS: atom_id res chain seq x y z
N MET A 1 15.31 -19.78 -8.67
CA MET A 1 15.39 -18.30 -8.56
C MET A 1 14.05 -17.73 -9.05
N ALA A 2 13.26 -17.10 -8.18
CA ALA A 2 11.84 -16.83 -8.41
C ALA A 2 11.60 -15.86 -9.58
N LYS A 3 10.76 -16.29 -10.55
CA LYS A 3 10.37 -15.55 -11.74
C LYS A 3 9.81 -14.17 -11.38
N ASP A 4 10.55 -13.12 -11.76
CA ASP A 4 10.17 -11.71 -11.82
C ASP A 4 8.99 -11.51 -12.80
N LYS A 5 7.79 -11.99 -12.45
CA LYS A 5 6.57 -11.37 -12.98
C LYS A 5 6.43 -10.04 -12.26
N ARG A 6 6.99 -8.96 -12.80
CA ARG A 6 6.81 -7.59 -12.28
C ARG A 6 5.46 -7.06 -12.74
N PRO A 7 4.40 -7.09 -11.92
CA PRO A 7 3.20 -6.33 -12.24
C PRO A 7 3.55 -4.83 -12.19
N ALA A 8 2.91 -4.04 -13.04
CA ALA A 8 3.03 -2.59 -13.00
C ALA A 8 2.71 -2.05 -11.60
N PRO A 9 3.35 -0.95 -11.16
CA PRO A 9 3.06 -0.33 -9.88
C PRO A 9 1.58 0.07 -9.81
N THR A 10 0.88 -0.37 -8.77
CA THR A 10 -0.56 -0.14 -8.63
C THR A 10 -0.78 1.21 -7.97
N ARG A 11 -1.47 2.12 -8.66
CA ARG A 11 -1.88 3.42 -8.11
C ARG A 11 -3.15 3.28 -7.28
N VAL A 12 -3.15 3.83 -6.07
CA VAL A 12 -4.25 3.74 -5.13
C VAL A 12 -4.62 5.14 -4.65
N LYS A 13 -5.89 5.51 -4.83
CA LYS A 13 -6.46 6.72 -4.20
C LYS A 13 -6.83 6.40 -2.74
N PRO A 14 -6.19 7.04 -1.75
CA PRO A 14 -6.51 6.82 -0.34
C PRO A 14 -7.90 7.36 -0.02
N LYS A 15 -8.56 6.76 0.98
CA LYS A 15 -9.80 7.30 1.54
C LYS A 15 -9.50 8.56 2.35
N ARG A 16 -10.46 9.48 2.43
CA ARG A 16 -10.38 10.68 3.29
C ARG A 16 -10.18 10.36 4.77
N ARG A 17 -10.76 9.25 5.27
CA ARG A 17 -10.71 8.85 6.69
C ARG A 17 -10.30 7.39 6.86
N CYS A 18 -9.73 7.06 8.02
CA CYS A 18 -9.40 5.68 8.38
C CYS A 18 -10.67 4.84 8.46
N CYS A 19 -10.66 3.66 7.82
CA CYS A 19 -11.83 2.77 7.78
C CYS A 19 -12.18 2.11 9.13
N LYS A 20 -11.31 2.17 10.14
CA LYS A 20 -11.48 1.53 11.45
C LYS A 20 -11.90 0.05 11.40
N SER A 21 -11.68 -0.66 10.29
CA SER A 21 -11.92 -2.10 10.13
C SER A 21 -10.71 -2.92 10.57
N GLY A 22 -10.92 -4.17 10.99
CA GLY A 22 -9.86 -5.15 11.25
C GLY A 22 -10.07 -6.38 10.37
N PRO A 23 -9.24 -6.62 9.32
CA PRO A 23 -8.09 -5.84 8.87
C PRO A 23 -8.46 -4.54 8.15
N ARG A 24 -7.60 -3.52 8.20
CA ARG A 24 -7.80 -2.24 7.48
C ARG A 24 -7.90 -2.50 5.97
N CYS A 25 -8.68 -1.67 5.26
CA CYS A 25 -8.80 -1.78 3.79
C CYS A 25 -7.52 -1.29 3.07
N LYS A 26 -7.30 -1.77 1.84
CA LYS A 26 -6.11 -1.41 1.02
C LYS A 26 -6.01 0.09 0.69
N ARG A 27 -7.15 0.80 0.70
CA ARG A 27 -7.25 2.26 0.47
C ARG A 27 -7.18 3.08 1.75
N CYS A 28 -6.93 2.47 2.91
CA CYS A 28 -6.92 3.18 4.18
C CYS A 28 -5.70 4.13 4.23
N PRO A 29 -5.86 5.41 4.60
CA PRO A 29 -4.75 6.35 4.66
C PRO A 29 -3.64 5.89 5.62
N VAL A 30 -3.99 5.20 6.70
CA VAL A 30 -3.02 4.59 7.63
C VAL A 30 -2.19 3.49 6.95
N VAL A 31 -2.81 2.68 6.10
CA VAL A 31 -2.11 1.58 5.39
C VAL A 31 -1.17 2.18 4.35
N CYS A 32 -1.61 3.18 3.59
CA CYS A 32 -0.77 3.90 2.63
C CYS A 32 0.44 4.52 3.33
N LYS A 33 0.24 5.26 4.42
CA LYS A 33 1.34 5.84 5.22
C LYS A 33 2.29 4.80 5.82
N ARG A 34 1.79 3.62 6.22
CA ARG A 34 2.65 2.53 6.72
C ARG A 34 3.52 1.95 5.62
N LEU A 35 2.96 1.75 4.42
CA LEU A 35 3.72 1.26 3.27
C LEU A 35 4.75 2.28 2.79
N GLU A 36 4.38 3.56 2.82
CA GLU A 36 5.28 4.67 2.50
C GLU A 36 6.48 4.73 3.46
N LYS A 37 6.24 4.66 4.78
CA LYS A 37 7.31 4.58 5.79
C LYS A 37 8.24 3.38 5.62
N GLN A 38 7.76 2.30 5.00
CA GLN A 38 8.55 1.11 4.69
C GLN A 38 9.28 1.20 3.33
N GLY A 39 9.15 2.31 2.60
CA GLY A 39 9.69 2.46 1.25
C GLY A 39 8.99 1.60 0.20
N LEU A 40 7.80 1.07 0.52
CA LEU A 40 7.01 0.19 -0.36
C LEU A 40 5.87 0.92 -1.07
N ALA A 41 5.72 2.22 -0.82
CA ALA A 41 4.81 3.09 -1.55
C ALA A 41 5.39 4.50 -1.62
N VAL A 42 5.01 5.26 -2.64
CA VAL A 42 5.39 6.68 -2.81
C VAL A 42 4.12 7.50 -2.97
N GLU A 43 4.02 8.63 -2.26
CA GLU A 43 2.96 9.59 -2.46
C GLU A 43 3.26 10.44 -3.72
N LEU A 44 2.30 10.46 -4.65
CA LEU A 44 2.33 11.28 -5.86
C LEU A 44 1.77 12.67 -5.56
N ARG A 45 2.12 13.66 -6.38
CA ARG A 45 1.65 15.06 -6.27
C ARG A 45 0.12 15.20 -6.23
N ASP A 46 -0.61 14.25 -6.83
CA ASP A 46 -2.08 14.22 -6.85
C ASP A 46 -2.74 13.63 -5.58
N GLY A 47 -1.96 13.37 -4.52
CA GLY A 47 -2.43 12.72 -3.29
C GLY A 47 -2.80 11.25 -3.47
N ARG A 48 -2.29 10.61 -4.54
CA ARG A 48 -2.41 9.17 -4.79
C ARG A 48 -1.14 8.47 -4.31
N TYR A 49 -1.25 7.21 -3.92
CA TYR A 49 -0.08 6.39 -3.59
C TYR A 49 0.23 5.43 -4.73
N GLU A 50 1.50 5.39 -5.13
CA GLU A 50 2.01 4.38 -6.04
C GLU A 50 2.66 3.26 -5.22
N LEU A 51 2.11 2.05 -5.30
CA LEU A 51 2.65 0.89 -4.59
C LEU A 51 3.84 0.31 -5.36
N ALA A 52 4.93 0.04 -4.64
CA ALA A 52 6.14 -0.53 -5.21
C ALA A 52 5.85 -1.91 -5.83
N VAL A 53 6.49 -2.19 -6.96
CA VAL A 53 6.41 -3.49 -7.64
C VAL A 53 6.95 -4.63 -6.76
N THR A 54 7.87 -4.31 -5.85
CA THR A 54 8.46 -5.24 -4.88
C THR A 54 7.53 -5.59 -3.71
N LEU A 55 6.35 -4.98 -3.63
CA LEU A 55 5.38 -5.18 -2.55
C LEU A 55 4.92 -6.65 -2.50
N ARG A 56 5.35 -7.36 -1.45
CA ARG A 56 4.92 -8.73 -1.19
C ARG A 56 3.59 -8.77 -0.45
N LYS A 57 2.81 -9.85 -0.67
CA LYS A 57 1.54 -10.09 0.04
C LYS A 57 1.69 -10.06 1.57
N LYS A 58 2.83 -10.50 2.11
CA LYS A 58 3.13 -10.47 3.56
C LYS A 58 3.21 -9.04 4.09
N GLN A 59 3.92 -8.15 3.40
CA GLN A 59 4.05 -6.74 3.77
C GLN A 59 2.70 -6.03 3.71
N LEU A 60 1.91 -6.28 2.66
CA LEU A 60 0.55 -5.73 2.56
C LEU A 60 -0.37 -6.22 3.68
N LYS A 61 -0.29 -7.50 4.08
CA LYS A 61 -1.05 -8.03 5.22
C LYS A 61 -0.61 -7.36 6.53
N ALA A 62 0.69 -7.21 6.76
CA ALA A 62 1.23 -6.55 7.96
C ALA A 62 0.78 -5.08 8.06
N ALA A 63 0.84 -4.32 6.96
CA ALA A 63 0.38 -2.94 6.93
C ALA A 63 -1.12 -2.80 7.25
N ARG A 64 -1.93 -3.82 6.89
CA ARG A 64 -3.38 -3.88 7.14
C ARG A 64 -3.77 -4.38 8.53
N ALA A 65 -2.85 -4.99 9.28
CA ALA A 65 -3.11 -5.39 10.67
C ALA A 65 -3.50 -4.18 11.52
N ARG A 66 -4.36 -4.37 12.53
CA ARG A 66 -4.79 -3.23 13.34
C ARG A 66 -3.65 -2.77 14.25
#